data_AF-A0A0E3V5T4-F1
#
_entry.id   AF-A0A0E3V5T4-F1
#
_cell.length_a   1.000
_cell.length_b   1.000
_cell.length_c   1.000
_cell.angle_alpha   90.00
_cell.angle_beta   90.00
_cell.angle_gamma   90.00
#
_symmetry.space_group_name_H-M   'P 1'
#
loop_
_entity.id
_entity.type
_entity.pdbx_description
1 polymer ?
#
loop_
_entity_poly.entity_id
_entity_poly.type
_entity_poly.pdbx_seq_one_letter_code
_entity_poly.pdbx_strand_id
1 'polypeptide(L)'
;MSLIMSLMLFFSNINPAEALPSLIQKGKASFYSKKFNGRKTAYGERVSSESLEGAHLHLPLNTLVEVTNLDNQRSVIVRINDRGPFAKGRVIDLTLAAAHALGMVSKGIANVSLRVVGKGQAIAMSPSAFTTPIAFQPMLEPVM
;
A
#
# COMPACT_ATOMS: atom_id res chain seq x y z
N MET A 1 20.60 -34.80 -43.48
CA MET A 1 20.71 -35.12 -42.04
C MET A 1 22.03 -34.55 -41.56
N SER A 2 22.16 -33.52 -40.73
CA SER A 2 21.22 -32.83 -39.86
C SER A 2 21.83 -31.43 -39.60
N LEU A 3 21.20 -30.37 -40.11
CA LEU A 3 21.63 -29.00 -39.86
C LEU A 3 20.38 -28.12 -39.83
N ILE A 4 19.61 -28.23 -38.75
CA ILE A 4 18.56 -27.30 -38.27
C ILE A 4 18.25 -27.78 -36.85
N MET A 5 18.01 -26.85 -35.92
CA MET A 5 17.68 -27.01 -34.48
C MET A 5 18.83 -26.89 -33.48
N SER A 6 19.44 -25.70 -33.43
CA SER A 6 19.86 -25.15 -32.13
C SER A 6 19.43 -23.69 -32.00
N LEU A 7 18.12 -23.48 -32.08
CA LEU A 7 17.45 -22.29 -31.56
C LEU A 7 16.38 -22.77 -30.57
N MET A 8 16.81 -23.38 -29.47
CA MET A 8 15.97 -23.51 -28.30
C MET A 8 16.24 -22.31 -27.40
N LEU A 9 15.44 -21.29 -27.66
CA LEU A 9 14.91 -20.32 -26.73
C LEU A 9 15.12 -20.74 -25.26
N PHE A 10 16.07 -20.11 -24.58
CA PHE A 10 15.97 -19.93 -23.13
C PHE A 10 14.85 -18.91 -22.87
N PHE A 11 13.59 -19.32 -23.08
CA PHE A 11 12.50 -18.73 -22.33
C PHE A 11 12.62 -19.31 -20.94
N SER A 12 13.43 -18.66 -20.10
CA SER A 12 13.39 -18.85 -18.66
C SER A 12 11.92 -18.84 -18.25
N ASN A 13 11.49 -19.96 -17.68
CA ASN A 13 10.18 -20.14 -17.05
C ASN A 13 9.96 -19.02 -16.04
N ILE A 14 9.33 -17.92 -16.46
CA ILE A 14 8.70 -17.01 -15.53
C ILE A 14 7.49 -17.79 -15.03
N ASN A 15 7.61 -18.45 -13.87
CA ASN A 15 6.47 -18.97 -13.17
C ASN A 15 5.57 -17.77 -12.82
N PRO A 16 4.36 -17.62 -13.37
CA PRO A 16 3.45 -16.52 -13.01
C PRO A 16 2.88 -16.64 -11.58
N ALA A 17 3.44 -17.54 -10.76
CA ALA A 17 2.88 -17.99 -9.49
C ALA A 17 3.12 -17.05 -8.29
N GLU A 18 3.87 -15.95 -8.44
CA GLU A 18 4.18 -15.05 -7.31
C GLU A 18 3.59 -13.64 -7.42
N ALA A 19 2.89 -13.32 -8.51
CA ALA A 19 2.11 -12.09 -8.59
C ALA A 19 0.67 -12.37 -8.14
N LEU A 20 0.40 -12.26 -6.84
CA LEU A 20 -0.98 -12.08 -6.38
C LEU A 20 -1.59 -10.97 -7.23
N PRO A 21 -2.72 -11.19 -7.94
CA PRO A 21 -3.32 -10.15 -8.74
C PRO A 21 -3.57 -8.95 -7.83
N SER A 22 -2.81 -7.88 -8.06
CA SER A 22 -2.84 -6.71 -7.22
C SER A 22 -4.20 -6.07 -7.42
N LEU A 23 -5.10 -6.22 -6.45
CA LEU A 23 -6.41 -5.58 -6.53
C LEU A 23 -6.19 -4.07 -6.63
N ILE A 24 -6.69 -3.48 -7.70
CA ILE A 24 -6.68 -2.04 -7.90
C ILE A 24 -8.08 -1.50 -7.67
N GLN A 25 -8.22 -0.61 -6.69
CA GLN A 25 -9.47 0.08 -6.40
C GLN A 25 -9.25 1.59 -6.38
N LYS A 26 -10.12 2.36 -7.02
CA LYS A 26 -10.12 3.82 -6.96
C LYS A 26 -11.28 4.34 -6.13
N GLY A 27 -11.09 5.46 -5.46
CA GLY A 27 -12.14 6.14 -4.70
C GLY A 27 -11.59 7.26 -3.84
N LYS A 28 -12.34 7.66 -2.81
CA LYS A 28 -11.90 8.71 -1.89
C LYS A 28 -11.23 8.13 -0.65
N ALA A 29 -10.11 8.72 -0.24
CA ALA A 29 -9.52 8.53 1.07
C ALA A 29 -9.98 9.63 2.02
N SER A 30 -10.06 9.31 3.31
CA SER A 30 -10.05 10.31 4.39
C SER A 30 -9.11 9.85 5.50
N PHE A 31 -9.09 10.54 6.64
CA PHE A 31 -8.29 10.13 7.78
C PHE A 31 -9.03 10.31 9.11
N TYR A 32 -8.60 9.56 10.12
CA TYR A 32 -9.20 9.60 11.44
C TYR A 32 -9.02 10.97 12.11
N SER A 33 -10.12 11.54 12.59
CA SER A 33 -10.05 12.67 13.53
C SER A 33 -9.41 12.25 14.85
N LYS A 34 -8.78 13.20 15.57
CA LYS A 34 -8.08 12.96 16.85
C LYS A 34 -8.87 12.15 17.89
N LYS A 35 -10.21 12.23 17.88
CA LYS A 35 -11.10 11.49 18.81
C LYS A 35 -11.04 9.96 18.70
N PHE A 36 -10.47 9.43 17.61
CA PHE A 36 -10.28 7.99 17.42
C PHE A 36 -8.98 7.47 18.03
N ASN A 37 -8.03 8.35 18.36
CA ASN A 37 -6.76 7.94 18.93
C ASN A 37 -6.98 7.14 20.23
N GLY A 38 -6.29 6.02 20.37
CA GLY A 38 -6.40 5.11 21.51
C GLY A 38 -7.63 4.18 21.51
N ARG A 39 -8.57 4.30 20.56
CA ARG A 39 -9.68 3.33 20.42
C ARG A 39 -9.18 2.00 19.87
N LYS A 40 -9.91 0.92 20.16
CA LYS A 40 -9.61 -0.39 19.58
C LYS A 40 -10.03 -0.44 18.11
N THR A 41 -9.16 -0.95 17.25
CA THR A 41 -9.46 -1.31 15.86
C THR A 41 -10.18 -2.65 15.78
N ALA A 42 -10.69 -3.01 14.61
CA ALA A 42 -11.23 -4.34 14.34
C ALA A 42 -10.20 -5.47 14.47
N TYR A 43 -8.90 -5.18 14.35
CA TYR A 43 -7.83 -6.14 14.65
C TYR A 43 -7.54 -6.27 16.16
N GLY A 44 -8.05 -5.36 16.99
CA GLY A 44 -7.95 -5.38 18.45
C GLY A 44 -6.84 -4.50 19.03
N GLU A 45 -5.99 -3.92 18.18
CA GLU A 45 -4.93 -2.97 18.56
C GLU A 45 -5.51 -1.58 18.84
N ARG A 46 -4.76 -0.72 19.53
CA ARG A 46 -5.17 0.68 19.71
C ARG A 46 -4.71 1.53 18.54
N VAL A 47 -5.61 2.35 18.00
CA VAL A 47 -5.30 3.35 16.99
C VAL A 47 -4.21 4.28 17.51
N SER A 48 -3.15 4.47 16.72
CA SER A 48 -2.14 5.51 16.90
C SER A 48 -2.21 6.48 15.72
N SER A 49 -2.17 7.78 15.98
CA SER A 49 -2.07 8.78 14.91
C SER A 49 -0.75 8.69 14.14
N GLU A 50 0.28 8.12 14.76
CA GLU A 50 1.66 8.06 14.26
C GLU A 50 1.97 6.79 13.45
N SER A 51 1.06 5.81 13.41
CA SER A 51 1.27 4.55 12.67
C SER A 51 0.90 4.71 11.18
N LEU A 52 1.45 3.87 10.30
CA LEU A 52 1.07 3.81 8.88
C LEU A 52 0.01 2.72 8.64
N GLU A 53 -1.23 3.06 8.99
CA GLU A 53 -2.34 2.11 9.05
C GLU A 53 -3.63 2.68 8.45
N GLY A 54 -4.62 1.82 8.21
CA GLY A 54 -5.93 2.26 7.74
C GLY A 54 -7.06 1.24 7.92
N ALA A 55 -8.28 1.73 7.73
CA ALA A 55 -9.50 0.95 7.66
C ALA A 55 -9.93 0.71 6.20
N HIS A 56 -10.34 -0.52 5.92
CA HIS A 56 -10.98 -0.89 4.67
C HIS A 56 -12.17 -1.84 4.91
N LEU A 57 -13.22 -1.73 4.09
CA LEU A 57 -14.48 -2.47 4.27
C LEU A 57 -14.28 -3.97 4.14
N HIS A 58 -13.68 -4.41 3.02
CA HIS A 58 -13.64 -5.83 2.65
C HIS A 58 -12.25 -6.46 2.60
N LEU A 59 -11.17 -5.68 2.56
CA LEU A 59 -9.83 -6.26 2.55
C LEU A 59 -9.59 -7.05 3.85
N PRO A 60 -8.94 -8.23 3.76
CA PRO A 60 -8.51 -8.96 4.93
C PRO A 60 -7.68 -8.05 5.85
N LEU A 61 -7.83 -8.22 7.16
CA LEU A 61 -6.95 -7.54 8.11
C LEU A 61 -5.50 -8.01 7.89
N ASN A 62 -4.56 -7.13 8.21
CA ASN A 62 -3.14 -7.19 7.87
C ASN A 62 -2.79 -7.16 6.37
N THR A 63 -3.71 -6.82 5.48
CA THR A 63 -3.32 -6.55 4.08
C THR A 63 -2.43 -5.32 4.02
N LEU A 64 -1.32 -5.38 3.25
CA LEU A 64 -0.51 -4.22 2.93
C LEU A 64 -1.02 -3.61 1.61
N VAL A 65 -1.29 -2.32 1.64
CA VAL A 65 -1.88 -1.58 0.52
C VAL A 65 -1.00 -0.37 0.22
N GLU A 66 -0.52 -0.26 -1.01
CA GLU A 66 -0.03 1.00 -1.52
C GLU A 66 -1.23 1.90 -1.82
N VAL A 67 -1.22 3.07 -1.22
CA VAL A 67 -2.20 4.13 -1.45
C VAL A 67 -1.50 5.22 -2.23
N THR A 68 -2.04 5.60 -3.38
CA THR A 68 -1.50 6.69 -4.20
C THR A 68 -2.53 7.80 -4.30
N ASN A 69 -2.14 9.01 -3.90
CA ASN A 69 -2.95 10.21 -4.08
C ASN A 69 -2.87 10.67 -5.54
N LEU A 70 -4.00 10.66 -6.23
CA LEU A 70 -4.07 10.93 -7.67
C LEU A 70 -3.88 12.42 -8.00
N ASP A 71 -4.07 13.32 -7.04
CA ASP A 71 -3.93 14.76 -7.25
C ASP A 71 -2.45 15.19 -7.27
N ASN A 72 -1.57 14.49 -6.55
CA ASN A 72 -0.17 14.87 -6.36
C ASN A 72 0.86 13.74 -6.59
N GLN A 73 0.38 12.54 -6.96
CA GLN A 73 1.17 11.34 -7.25
C GLN A 73 2.03 10.83 -6.08
N ARG A 74 1.83 11.31 -4.85
CA ARG A 74 2.50 10.77 -3.66
C ARG A 74 1.85 9.44 -3.27
N SER A 75 2.66 8.50 -2.82
CA SER A 75 2.19 7.20 -2.33
C SER A 75 2.73 6.85 -0.94
N VAL A 76 2.00 5.97 -0.25
CA VAL A 76 2.39 5.40 1.03
C VAL A 76 1.88 3.96 1.13
N ILE A 77 2.65 3.07 1.74
CA ILE A 77 2.18 1.72 2.06
C ILE A 77 1.60 1.74 3.48
N VAL A 78 0.37 1.25 3.62
CA VAL A 78 -0.31 1.12 4.91
C VAL A 78 -0.73 -0.31 5.17
N ARG A 79 -0.81 -0.68 6.45
CA ARG A 79 -1.44 -1.93 6.89
C ARG A 79 -2.91 -1.71 7.18
N ILE A 80 -3.77 -2.56 6.62
CA ILE A 80 -5.20 -2.59 6.96
C ILE A 80 -5.39 -3.30 8.28
N ASN A 81 -5.73 -2.57 9.35
CA ASN A 81 -5.94 -3.13 10.69
C ASN A 81 -7.33 -2.82 11.26
N ASP A 82 -8.19 -2.16 10.48
CA ASP A 82 -9.49 -1.73 10.96
C ASP A 82 -10.59 -1.83 9.87
N ARG A 83 -11.85 -1.56 10.26
CA ARG A 83 -13.04 -1.65 9.40
C ARG A 83 -13.70 -0.29 9.20
N GLY A 84 -14.29 -0.12 8.02
CA GLY A 84 -14.75 1.16 7.48
C GLY A 84 -13.99 1.47 6.19
N PRO A 85 -14.13 2.65 5.58
CA PRO A 85 -15.08 3.72 5.90
C PRO A 85 -16.53 3.31 5.61
N PHE A 86 -17.46 3.80 6.45
CA PHE A 86 -18.90 3.55 6.27
C PHE A 86 -19.62 4.65 5.47
N ALA A 87 -18.95 5.76 5.17
CA ALA A 87 -19.54 6.79 4.33
C ALA A 87 -19.40 6.43 2.85
N LYS A 88 -20.47 6.72 2.10
CA LYS A 88 -20.54 6.45 0.65
C LYS A 88 -19.39 7.13 -0.10
N GLY A 89 -18.81 6.39 -1.04
CA GLY A 89 -17.76 6.88 -1.93
C GLY A 89 -16.34 6.93 -1.34
N ARG A 90 -16.17 6.64 -0.04
CA ARG A 90 -14.84 6.44 0.56
C ARG A 90 -14.44 4.98 0.47
N VAL A 91 -13.17 4.74 0.16
CA VAL A 91 -12.59 3.38 0.02
C VAL A 91 -11.60 3.07 1.12
N ILE A 92 -11.00 4.10 1.74
CA ILE A 92 -10.04 3.93 2.84
C ILE A 92 -10.11 5.10 3.82
N ASP A 93 -10.00 4.81 5.11
CA ASP A 93 -9.73 5.80 6.15
C ASP A 93 -8.32 5.55 6.70
N LEU A 94 -7.48 6.59 6.72
CA LEU A 94 -6.07 6.52 7.08
C LEU A 94 -5.81 7.07 8.48
N THR A 95 -4.67 6.73 9.07
CA THR A 95 -4.11 7.47 10.19
C THR A 95 -3.63 8.86 9.76
N LEU A 96 -3.37 9.74 10.75
CA LEU A 96 -2.88 11.09 10.49
C LEU A 96 -1.47 11.05 9.84
N ALA A 97 -0.58 10.19 10.31
CA ALA A 97 0.75 10.01 9.72
C ALA A 97 0.69 9.60 8.24
N ALA A 98 -0.16 8.63 7.89
CA ALA A 98 -0.35 8.23 6.49
C ALA A 98 -0.95 9.36 5.64
N ALA A 99 -1.88 10.14 6.18
CA ALA A 99 -2.45 11.31 5.50
C ALA A 99 -1.41 12.42 5.26
N HIS A 100 -0.48 12.64 6.20
CA HIS A 100 0.66 13.55 6.03
C HIS A 100 1.60 13.07 4.92
N ALA A 101 1.92 11.77 4.91
CA ALA A 101 2.74 11.15 3.87
C ALA A 101 2.11 11.28 2.47
N LEU A 102 0.78 11.24 2.37
CA LEU A 102 0.06 11.48 1.11
C LEU A 102 -0.17 12.96 0.76
N GLY A 103 0.16 13.88 1.68
CA GLY A 103 -0.06 15.32 1.48
C GLY A 103 -1.54 15.68 1.34
N MET A 104 -2.43 15.01 2.09
CA MET A 104 -3.89 15.23 2.00
C MET A 104 -4.50 15.89 3.23
N VAL A 105 -3.71 16.20 4.26
CA VAL A 105 -4.21 16.70 5.55
C VAL A 105 -5.00 18.00 5.41
N SER A 106 -4.49 18.97 4.63
CA SER A 106 -5.16 20.27 4.44
C SER A 106 -6.51 20.16 3.74
N LYS A 107 -6.66 19.21 2.81
CA LYS A 107 -7.91 18.97 2.07
C LYS A 107 -8.91 18.10 2.85
N GLY A 108 -8.45 17.33 3.83
CA GLY A 108 -9.28 16.34 4.55
C GLY A 108 -9.55 15.05 3.78
N ILE A 109 -9.74 15.15 2.46
CA ILE A 109 -10.12 14.07 1.54
C ILE A 109 -9.22 14.14 0.30
N ALA A 110 -8.90 12.98 -0.30
CA ALA A 110 -8.16 12.89 -1.56
C ALA A 110 -8.74 11.79 -2.47
N ASN A 111 -8.61 11.96 -3.78
CA ASN A 111 -8.85 10.87 -4.73
C ASN A 111 -7.62 9.95 -4.70
N VAL A 112 -7.84 8.65 -4.49
CA VAL A 112 -6.76 7.68 -4.35
C VAL A 112 -6.95 6.46 -5.26
N SER A 113 -5.83 5.83 -5.59
CA SER A 113 -5.77 4.45 -6.07
C SER A 113 -5.16 3.58 -4.97
N LEU A 114 -5.79 2.44 -4.70
CA LEU A 114 -5.31 1.41 -3.79
C LEU A 114 -4.76 0.26 -4.63
N ARG A 115 -3.60 -0.26 -4.25
CA ARG A 115 -3.01 -1.47 -4.83
C ARG A 115 -2.58 -2.39 -3.71
N VAL A 116 -3.09 -3.63 -3.70
CA VAL A 116 -2.63 -4.64 -2.74
C VAL A 116 -1.20 -5.04 -3.10
N VAL A 117 -0.29 -4.91 -2.13
CA VAL A 117 1.15 -5.21 -2.30
C VAL A 117 1.63 -6.39 -1.46
N GLY A 118 0.77 -6.92 -0.58
CA GLY A 118 1.08 -8.12 0.19
C GLY A 118 0.20 -8.29 1.42
N LYS A 119 0.63 -9.17 2.31
CA LYS A 119 0.02 -9.39 3.63
C LYS A 119 1.11 -9.23 4.68
N GLY A 120 0.91 -8.29 5.61
CA GLY A 120 1.75 -8.16 6.79
C GLY A 120 1.60 -9.42 7.63
N GLN A 121 2.65 -10.21 7.76
CA GLN A 121 2.71 -11.17 8.85
C GLN A 121 2.86 -10.39 10.16
N ALA A 122 2.24 -10.87 11.24
CA ALA A 122 2.58 -10.46 12.60
C ALA A 122 3.99 -10.98 12.95
N ILE A 123 5.01 -10.57 12.20
CA ILE A 123 6.39 -10.66 12.65
C ILE A 123 6.60 -9.35 13.39
N ALA A 124 6.94 -9.45 14.68
CA ALA A 124 7.24 -8.31 15.54
C ALA A 124 8.02 -7.24 14.76
N MET A 125 7.33 -6.14 14.38
CA MET A 125 7.95 -5.01 13.71
C MET A 125 8.83 -4.33 14.75
N SER A 126 10.08 -4.79 14.83
CA SER A 126 11.15 -4.07 15.51
C SER A 126 11.25 -2.68 14.87
N PRO A 127 11.26 -1.58 15.66
CA PRO A 127 11.32 -0.21 15.16
C PRO A 127 12.48 0.11 14.21
N SER A 128 13.46 -0.79 14.09
CA SER A 128 14.69 -0.59 13.30
C SER A 128 14.51 -0.70 11.78
N ALA A 129 13.40 -1.27 11.29
CA ALA A 129 13.24 -1.58 9.87
C ALA A 129 12.79 -0.40 8.98
N PHE A 130 12.56 0.79 9.54
CA PHE A 130 12.07 1.97 8.79
C PHE A 130 13.16 3.02 8.48
N THR A 131 14.44 2.76 8.77
CA THR A 131 15.49 3.79 8.65
C THR A 131 16.10 3.94 7.25
N THR A 132 15.89 3.01 6.31
CA THR A 132 16.40 3.20 4.94
C THR A 132 15.33 3.80 4.05
N PRO A 133 15.49 5.06 3.56
CA PRO A 133 14.74 5.47 2.40
C PRO A 133 15.14 4.52 1.26
N ILE A 134 14.18 3.77 0.71
CA ILE A 134 14.36 3.11 -0.57
C ILE A 134 14.52 4.24 -1.58
N ALA A 135 15.77 4.62 -1.84
CA ALA A 135 16.11 5.54 -2.89
C ALA A 135 15.59 4.94 -4.20
N PHE A 136 14.61 5.59 -4.81
CA PHE A 136 14.24 5.32 -6.19
C PHE A 136 15.46 5.72 -7.04
N GLN A 137 16.30 4.76 -7.41
CA GLN A 137 17.31 4.97 -8.44
C GLN A 137 16.57 5.03 -9.79
N PRO A 138 16.49 6.19 -10.47
CA PRO A 138 16.08 6.16 -11.86
C PRO A 138 17.21 5.49 -12.67
N MET A 139 16.91 4.34 -13.28
CA MET A 139 17.77 3.76 -14.30
C MET A 139 17.83 4.71 -15.49
N LEU A 140 18.91 5.49 -15.60
CA LEU A 140 19.33 6.13 -16.83
C LEU A 140 20.87 6.10 -16.86
N GLU A 141 21.43 5.15 -17.59
CA GLU A 141 22.76 5.36 -18.18
C GLU A 141 22.59 5.82 -19.63
N PRO A 142 23.20 6.95 -20.05
CA PRO A 142 23.36 7.27 -21.45
C PRO A 142 24.54 6.48 -22.01
N VAL A 143 24.26 5.64 -23.02
CA VAL A 143 25.28 5.12 -23.92
C VAL A 143 25.79 6.29 -24.77
N MET A 144 27.07 6.62 -24.63
CA MET A 144 27.90 7.11 -25.73
C MET A 144 29.11 6.19 -25.87
#